data_AF-A0A498R949-F1
#
_entry.id   AF-A0A498R949-F1
#
_cell.length_a   1.000
_cell.length_b   1.000
_cell.length_c   1.000
_cell.angle_alpha   90.00
_cell.angle_beta   90.00
_cell.angle_gamma   90.00
#
_symmetry.space_group_name_H-M   'P 1'
#
loop_
_entity.id
_entity.type
_entity.pdbx_description
1 polymer ?
#
loop_
_entity_poly.entity_id
_entity_poly.type
_entity_poly.pdbx_seq_one_letter_code
_entity_poly.pdbx_strand_id
1 'polypeptide(L)'
;MYKLIIGNVRVTILEDKINRNEATEAAKKAIMEANRHGKLLCHIEIDQDEQGLKIATTEKSGAKLLRKTLKQSMLDGMYAAIQEKLFPTNAFTPKDVWFDGDTGQEWRGNECSSVRDELLKKFEEWMKSV
;
A
#
# COMPACT_ATOMS: atom_id res chain seq x y z
N MET A 1 28.91 11.48 -0.21
CA MET A 1 27.55 11.74 -0.68
C MET A 1 26.92 10.44 -1.18
N TYR A 2 25.78 10.04 -0.64
CA TYR A 2 25.01 8.90 -1.16
C TYR A 2 23.51 9.19 -1.22
N LYS A 3 22.78 8.38 -2.00
CA LYS A 3 21.33 8.53 -2.22
C LYS A 3 20.60 7.29 -1.74
N LEU A 4 19.43 7.49 -1.16
CA LEU A 4 18.49 6.44 -0.75
C LEU A 4 17.09 6.75 -1.30
N ILE A 5 16.25 5.73 -1.40
CA ILE A 5 14.84 5.88 -1.72
C ILE A 5 14.04 5.22 -0.60
N ILE A 6 13.12 5.97 0.00
CA ILE A 6 12.23 5.48 1.06
C ILE A 6 10.80 5.73 0.61
N GLY A 7 10.09 4.65 0.24
CA GLY A 7 8.78 4.76 -0.39
C GLY A 7 8.84 5.53 -1.71
N ASN A 8 8.11 6.65 -1.79
CA ASN A 8 8.06 7.53 -2.96
C ASN A 8 8.97 8.77 -2.83
N VAL A 9 9.83 8.82 -1.82
CA VAL A 9 10.65 9.99 -1.49
C VAL A 9 12.12 9.70 -1.78
N ARG A 10 12.76 10.59 -2.55
CA ARG A 10 14.22 10.54 -2.77
C ARG A 10 14.93 11.15 -1.56
N VAL A 11 15.97 10.51 -1.06
CA VAL A 11 16.77 11.02 0.06
C VAL A 11 18.21 11.20 -0.42
N THR A 12 18.75 12.40 -0.27
CA THR A 12 20.14 12.72 -0.61
C THR A 12 20.89 13.06 0.67
N ILE A 13 22.00 12.37 0.90
CA ILE A 13 22.86 12.57 2.06
C ILE A 13 24.12 13.26 1.55
N LEU A 14 24.36 14.48 2.03
CA LEU A 14 25.46 15.31 1.54
C LEU A 14 26.81 14.80 2.08
N GLU A 15 26.87 14.40 3.35
CA GLU A 15 28.10 13.88 3.97
C GLU A 15 28.13 12.35 4.10
N ASP A 16 29.25 11.72 3.72
CA ASP A 16 29.44 10.26 3.90
C ASP A 16 29.71 9.82 5.35
N LYS A 17 29.80 10.76 6.28
CA LYS A 17 30.00 10.48 7.70
C LYS A 17 28.72 10.00 8.40
N ILE A 18 27.56 10.27 7.82
CA ILE A 18 26.27 9.88 8.39
C ILE A 18 26.00 8.40 8.12
N ASN A 19 25.78 7.63 9.19
CA ASN A 19 25.43 6.22 9.08
C ASN A 19 24.10 6.06 8.32
N ARG A 20 24.03 5.08 7.42
CA ARG A 20 22.82 4.77 6.65
C ARG A 20 21.59 4.54 7.52
N ASN A 21 21.76 3.91 8.68
CA ASN A 21 20.64 3.65 9.59
C ASN A 21 20.12 4.95 10.22
N GLU A 22 21.02 5.86 10.63
CA GLU A 22 20.66 7.15 11.20
C GLU A 22 19.98 8.05 10.15
N ALA A 23 20.52 8.09 8.94
CA ALA A 23 19.90 8.80 7.80
C ALA A 23 18.50 8.25 7.49
N THR A 24 18.33 6.93 7.55
CA THR A 24 17.04 6.26 7.29
C THR A 24 16.01 6.62 8.35
N GLU A 25 16.37 6.59 9.63
CA GLU A 25 15.47 6.94 10.73
C GLU A 25 15.11 8.43 10.71
N ALA A 26 16.08 9.31 10.44
CA ALA A 26 15.83 10.74 10.26
C ALA A 26 14.86 11.01 9.10
N ALA A 27 15.07 10.37 7.95
CA ALA A 27 14.18 10.49 6.80
C ALA A 27 12.76 9.97 7.10
N LYS A 28 12.62 8.81 7.78
CA LYS A 28 11.31 8.30 8.20
C LYS A 28 10.57 9.26 9.12
N LYS A 29 11.26 9.84 10.11
CA LYS A 29 10.66 10.84 11.01
C LYS A 29 10.18 12.07 10.25
N ALA A 30 10.98 12.59 9.31
CA ALA A 30 10.59 13.71 8.46
C ALA A 30 9.36 13.40 7.59
N ILE A 31 9.30 12.19 7.02
CA ILE A 31 8.12 11.73 6.25
C ILE A 31 6.88 11.62 7.14
N MET A 32 7.01 11.06 8.34
CA MET A 32 5.89 10.93 9.28
C MET A 32 5.36 12.30 9.73
N GLU A 33 6.25 13.24 10.02
CA GLU A 33 5.87 14.59 10.41
C GLU A 33 5.19 15.33 9.26
N ALA A 34 5.74 15.27 8.04
CA ALA A 34 5.09 15.83 6.86
C ALA A 34 3.69 15.22 6.63
N ASN A 35 3.56 13.90 6.79
CA ASN A 35 2.26 13.21 6.68
C ASN A 35 1.25 13.68 7.74
N ARG A 36 1.69 13.96 8.98
CA ARG A 36 0.81 14.53 10.03
C ARG A 36 0.23 15.88 9.63
N HIS A 37 1.04 16.71 8.97
CA HIS A 37 0.60 18.00 8.41
C HIS A 37 -0.08 17.87 7.04
N GLY A 38 -0.32 16.65 6.56
CA GLY A 38 -0.96 16.39 5.28
C GLY A 38 -0.13 16.82 4.06
N LYS A 39 1.18 16.93 4.21
CA LYS A 39 2.14 17.30 3.16
C LYS A 39 2.80 16.04 2.59
N LEU A 40 2.96 16.00 1.27
CA LEU A 40 3.72 14.95 0.60
C LEU A 40 5.11 15.46 0.26
N LEU A 41 6.15 14.74 0.70
CA LEU A 41 7.53 15.04 0.33
C LEU A 41 7.89 14.32 -0.98
N CYS A 42 8.69 14.96 -1.83
CA CYS A 42 9.31 14.31 -3.00
C CYS A 42 10.80 14.08 -2.81
N HIS A 43 11.45 14.92 -1.99
CA HIS A 43 12.89 14.89 -1.78
C HIS A 43 13.23 15.32 -0.37
N ILE A 44 14.21 14.66 0.24
CA ILE A 44 14.77 14.98 1.56
C ILE A 44 16.27 15.08 1.41
N GLU A 45 16.84 16.19 1.86
CA GLU A 45 18.28 16.38 1.95
C GLU A 45 18.68 16.34 3.42
N ILE A 46 19.65 15.48 3.72
CA ILE A 46 20.19 15.32 5.07
C ILE A 46 21.63 15.77 5.02
N ASP A 47 21.91 16.77 5.85
CA ASP A 47 23.22 17.34 6.06
C ASP A 47 23.63 17.22 7.54
N GLN A 48 24.93 17.26 7.82
CA GLN A 48 25.46 17.25 9.17
C GLN A 48 26.23 18.54 9.42
N ASP A 49 25.69 19.41 10.27
CA ASP A 49 26.35 20.64 10.69
C ASP A 49 26.91 20.47 12.12
N GLU A 50 27.73 21.42 12.59
CA GLU A 50 28.36 21.38 13.92
C GLU A 50 27.34 21.31 15.09
N GLN A 51 26.06 21.59 14.83
CA GLN A 51 24.97 21.57 15.80
C GLN A 51 24.02 20.37 15.67
N GLY A 52 24.24 19.46 14.71
CA GLY A 52 23.44 18.24 14.51
C GLY A 52 22.96 18.02 13.07
N LEU A 53 22.06 17.04 12.91
CA LEU A 53 21.48 16.66 11.61
C LEU A 53 20.49 17.72 11.12
N LYS A 54 20.81 18.35 9.99
CA LYS A 54 19.94 19.33 9.31
C LYS A 54 19.17 18.62 8.21
N ILE A 55 17.84 18.67 8.29
CA ILE A 55 16.95 18.01 7.33
C ILE A 55 16.23 19.08 6.53
N ALA A 56 16.54 19.20 5.24
CA ALA A 56 15.78 20.02 4.31
C ALA A 56 14.78 19.14 3.53
N THR A 57 13.51 19.53 3.53
CA THR A 57 12.44 18.75 2.90
C THR A 57 11.83 19.53 1.73
N THR A 58 11.78 18.90 0.55
CA THR A 58 11.10 19.44 -0.61
C THR A 58 9.72 18.79 -0.73
N GLU A 59 8.69 19.63 -0.66
CA GLU A 59 7.31 19.21 -0.85
C GLU A 59 7.02 18.94 -2.33
N LYS A 60 6.18 17.95 -2.60
CA LYS A 60 5.73 17.61 -3.94
C LYS A 60 4.63 18.58 -4.38
N SER A 61 5.02 19.68 -5.02
CA SER A 61 4.10 20.62 -5.67
C SER A 61 3.30 19.92 -6.77
N GLY A 62 1.98 20.07 -6.77
CA GLY A 62 1.10 19.54 -7.84
C GLY A 62 0.70 18.07 -7.70
N ALA A 63 1.20 17.34 -6.71
CA ALA A 63 0.58 16.07 -6.34
C ALA A 63 -0.68 16.37 -5.53
N LYS A 64 -1.83 16.39 -6.21
CA LYS A 64 -3.11 16.17 -5.53
C LYS A 64 -2.91 14.89 -4.71
N LEU A 65 -2.90 14.99 -3.39
CA LEU A 65 -3.17 13.84 -2.55
C LEU A 65 -4.50 13.31 -3.07
N LEU A 66 -4.47 12.27 -3.90
CA LEU A 66 -5.62 11.44 -4.16
C LEU A 66 -5.88 10.72 -2.84
N ARG A 67 -6.38 11.47 -1.85
CA ARG A 67 -6.99 10.88 -0.67
C ARG A 67 -8.13 10.07 -1.25
N LYS A 68 -8.04 8.75 -1.13
CA LYS A 68 -9.19 7.89 -1.36
C LYS A 68 -10.31 8.47 -0.50
N THR A 69 -11.48 8.64 -1.10
CA THR A 69 -12.66 8.92 -0.30
C THR A 69 -12.85 7.74 0.67
N LEU A 70 -13.48 7.96 1.83
CA LEU A 70 -13.80 6.87 2.76
C LEU A 70 -14.50 5.73 2.02
N LYS A 71 -15.43 6.10 1.13
CA LYS A 71 -16.12 5.19 0.22
C LYS A 71 -15.16 4.35 -0.64
N GLN A 72 -14.21 4.97 -1.34
CA GLN A 72 -13.24 4.23 -2.15
C GLN A 72 -12.39 3.30 -1.28
N SER A 73 -11.95 3.76 -0.11
CA SER A 73 -11.18 2.92 0.82
C SER A 73 -11.96 1.71 1.30
N MET A 74 -13.27 1.86 1.54
CA MET A 74 -14.14 0.76 1.93
C MET A 74 -14.37 -0.21 0.77
N LEU A 75 -14.62 0.29 -0.44
CA LEU A 75 -14.79 -0.54 -1.64
C LEU A 75 -13.52 -1.38 -1.92
N ASP A 76 -12.34 -0.79 -1.78
CA ASP A 76 -11.07 -1.51 -1.93
C ASP A 76 -10.91 -2.62 -0.87
N GLY A 77 -11.31 -2.35 0.38
CA GLY A 77 -11.30 -3.34 1.45
C GLY A 77 -12.28 -4.49 1.21
N MET A 78 -13.48 -4.19 0.72
CA MET A 78 -14.47 -5.20 0.33
C MET A 78 -13.94 -6.07 -0.82
N TYR A 79 -13.33 -5.45 -1.82
CA TYR A 79 -12.71 -6.17 -2.94
C TYR A 79 -11.64 -7.16 -2.45
N ALA A 80 -10.74 -6.70 -1.58
CA ALA A 80 -9.71 -7.55 -1.00
C ALA A 80 -10.30 -8.75 -0.22
N ALA A 81 -11.35 -8.52 0.58
CA ALA A 81 -12.01 -9.57 1.36
C ALA A 81 -12.71 -10.61 0.46
N ILE A 82 -13.37 -10.16 -0.61
CA ILE A 82 -14.00 -11.05 -1.59
C ILE A 82 -12.93 -11.87 -2.31
N GLN A 83 -11.84 -11.24 -2.74
CA GLN A 83 -10.74 -11.92 -3.41
C GLN A 83 -10.11 -12.99 -2.51
N GLU A 84 -9.89 -12.69 -1.23
CA GLU A 84 -9.38 -13.66 -0.27
C GLU A 84 -10.34 -14.85 -0.08
N LYS A 85 -11.65 -14.56 -0.02
CA LYS A 85 -12.68 -15.60 0.15
C LYS A 85 -12.81 -16.51 -1.07
N LEU A 86 -12.79 -15.93 -2.28
CA LEU A 86 -12.94 -16.68 -3.53
C LEU A 86 -11.64 -17.35 -3.96
N PHE A 87 -10.48 -16.78 -3.63
CA PHE A 87 -9.16 -17.27 -4.03
C PHE A 87 -8.25 -17.47 -2.80
N PRO A 88 -8.55 -18.46 -1.96
CA PRO A 88 -7.74 -18.71 -0.77
C PRO A 88 -6.31 -19.11 -1.15
N THR A 89 -5.34 -18.42 -0.58
CA THR A 89 -3.90 -18.64 -0.82
C THR A 89 -3.26 -19.61 0.17
N ASN A 90 -3.98 -19.99 1.24
CA ASN A 90 -3.49 -20.89 2.27
C ASN A 90 -3.21 -22.30 1.69
N ALA A 91 -2.06 -22.87 2.06
CA ALA A 91 -1.57 -24.14 1.52
C ALA A 91 -2.48 -25.34 1.82
N PHE A 92 -3.28 -25.25 2.88
CA PHE A 92 -4.17 -26.33 3.34
C PHE A 92 -5.62 -26.19 2.88
N THR A 93 -5.96 -25.13 2.13
CA THR A 93 -7.32 -24.92 1.66
C THR A 93 -7.53 -25.59 0.30
N PRO A 94 -8.57 -26.43 0.14
CA PRO A 94 -8.89 -27.02 -1.15
C PRO A 94 -9.35 -25.93 -2.12
N LYS A 95 -8.45 -25.52 -3.03
CA LYS A 95 -8.67 -24.38 -3.94
C LYS A 95 -9.79 -24.65 -4.93
N ASP A 96 -10.02 -25.89 -5.31
CA ASP A 96 -11.00 -26.24 -6.35
C ASP A 96 -12.34 -26.70 -5.79
N VAL A 97 -12.58 -26.50 -4.48
CA VAL A 97 -13.82 -26.95 -3.82
C VAL A 97 -14.59 -25.75 -3.29
N TRP A 98 -15.90 -25.76 -3.48
CA TRP A 98 -16.83 -24.88 -2.78
C TRP A 98 -17.80 -25.74 -2.01
N PHE A 99 -17.95 -25.45 -0.72
CA PHE A 99 -18.89 -26.15 0.16
C PHE A 99 -19.93 -25.16 0.64
N ASP A 100 -21.20 -25.48 0.39
CA ASP A 100 -22.33 -24.76 0.95
C ASP A 100 -22.76 -25.42 2.27
N GLY A 101 -22.61 -24.66 3.36
CA GLY A 101 -22.99 -25.12 4.70
C GLY A 101 -24.50 -25.23 4.91
N ASP A 102 -25.31 -24.53 4.11
CA ASP A 102 -26.77 -24.51 4.29
C ASP A 102 -27.42 -25.75 3.66
N THR A 103 -26.96 -26.14 2.47
CA THR A 103 -27.48 -27.32 1.76
C THR A 103 -26.62 -28.58 1.91
N GLY A 104 -25.40 -28.44 2.44
CA GLY A 104 -24.39 -29.50 2.46
C GLY A 104 -23.83 -29.84 1.07
N GLN A 105 -24.15 -29.04 0.04
CA GLN A 105 -23.69 -29.27 -1.32
C GLN A 105 -22.21 -28.91 -1.47
N GLU A 106 -21.55 -29.68 -2.32
CA GLU A 106 -20.15 -29.49 -2.63
C GLU A 106 -19.95 -29.47 -4.15
N TRP A 107 -19.34 -28.39 -4.63
CA TRP A 107 -18.93 -28.25 -6.03
C TRP A 107 -17.42 -28.39 -6.11
N ARG A 108 -16.94 -28.95 -7.22
CA ARG A 108 -15.53 -29.22 -7.44
C ARG A 108 -15.08 -28.83 -8.85
N GLY A 109 -13.80 -28.51 -8.98
CA GLY A 109 -13.11 -28.35 -10.26
C GLY A 109 -13.45 -27.04 -10.97
N ASN A 110 -13.42 -27.07 -12.30
CA ASN A 110 -13.44 -25.87 -13.14
C ASN A 110 -14.71 -25.02 -13.00
N GLU A 111 -15.83 -25.62 -12.62
CA GLU A 111 -17.09 -24.88 -12.38
C GLU A 111 -16.95 -23.91 -11.18
N CYS A 112 -16.27 -24.33 -10.12
CA CYS A 112 -15.96 -23.43 -9.00
C CYS A 112 -15.12 -22.24 -9.46
N SER A 113 -14.10 -22.48 -10.27
CA SER A 113 -13.22 -21.43 -10.77
C SER A 113 -13.95 -20.45 -11.70
N SER A 114 -14.77 -20.94 -12.64
CA SER A 114 -15.50 -20.05 -13.55
C SER A 114 -16.51 -19.17 -12.82
N VAL A 115 -17.22 -19.72 -11.84
CA VAL A 115 -18.18 -18.95 -11.03
C VAL A 115 -17.48 -17.91 -10.17
N ARG A 116 -16.31 -18.24 -9.58
CA ARG A 116 -15.51 -17.27 -8.82
C ARG A 116 -15.06 -16.08 -9.67
N ASP A 117 -14.59 -16.35 -10.88
CA ASP A 117 -14.18 -15.30 -11.83
C ASP A 117 -15.39 -14.44 -12.23
N GLU A 118 -16.54 -15.05 -12.50
CA GLU A 118 -17.77 -14.33 -12.84
C GLU A 118 -18.22 -13.42 -11.68
N LEU A 119 -18.24 -13.94 -10.45
CA LEU A 119 -18.63 -13.19 -9.26
C LEU A 119 -17.70 -12.00 -9.00
N LEU A 120 -16.38 -12.21 -9.09
CA LEU A 120 -15.40 -11.14 -8.90
C LEU A 120 -15.59 -10.04 -9.94
N LYS A 121 -15.76 -10.41 -11.22
CA LYS A 121 -15.99 -9.46 -12.30
C LYS A 121 -17.28 -8.66 -12.11
N LYS A 122 -18.39 -9.31 -11.74
CA LYS A 122 -19.65 -8.61 -11.45
C LYS A 122 -19.52 -7.67 -10.26
N PHE A 123 -18.75 -8.04 -9.25
CA PHE A 123 -18.47 -7.16 -8.11
C PHE A 123 -17.65 -5.94 -8.54
N GLU A 124 -16.62 -6.09 -9.37
CA GLU A 124 -15.86 -4.95 -9.93
C GLU A 124 -16.74 -4.00 -10.77
N GLU A 125 -17.67 -4.55 -11.56
CA GLU A 125 -18.62 -3.76 -12.33
C GLU A 125 -19.57 -2.99 -11.39
N TRP A 126 -20.07 -3.64 -10.34
CA TRP A 126 -20.90 -2.99 -9.33
C TRP A 126 -20.15 -1.88 -8.59
N MET A 127 -18.89 -2.10 -8.20
CA MET A 127 -18.06 -1.07 -7.55
C MET A 127 -17.95 0.21 -8.38
N LYS A 128 -17.94 0.10 -9.71
CA LYS A 128 -17.90 1.27 -10.62
C LYS A 128 -19.23 2.01 -10.68
N SER A 129 -20.33 1.33 -10.39
CA SER A 129 -21.69 1.89 -10.40
C SER A 129 -22.08 2.59 -9.11
N VAL A 130 -21.37 2.32 -8.00
CA VAL A 130 -21.67 2.87 -6.68
C VAL A 130 -20.78 4.06 -6.39
#